data_AF-A0A2D5AMK4-F1
#
_entry.id   AF-A0A2D5AMK4-F1
#
_cell.length_a   1.000
_cell.length_b   1.000
_cell.length_c   1.000
_cell.angle_alpha   90.00
_cell.angle_beta   90.00
_cell.angle_gamma   90.00
#
_symmetry.space_group_name_H-M   'P 1'
#
loop_
_entity.id
_entity.type
_entity.pdbx_description
1 polymer ?
#
loop_
_entity_poly.entity_id
_entity_poly.type
_entity_poly.pdbx_seq_one_letter_code
_entity_poly.pdbx_strand_id
1 'polypeptide(L)'
;MSIKIGINGFGRIGRLGLRAAWDSEDIAIVHVNELKGGAQLAGHLAEFDTVHGRWDKQIESGEDYFSINGEKVSFTAHANPADILWSDYGVDIV
;
A
#
# COMPACT_ATOMS: atom_id res chain seq x y z
N MET A 1 -6.56 5.22 -18.22
CA MET A 1 -7.01 4.17 -17.29
C MET A 1 -5.75 3.64 -16.65
N SER A 2 -5.59 3.78 -15.34
CA SER A 2 -4.43 3.25 -14.64
C SER A 2 -4.65 1.77 -14.31
N ILE A 3 -3.58 0.98 -14.39
CA ILE A 3 -3.53 -0.41 -13.93
C ILE A 3 -3.51 -0.38 -12.40
N LYS A 4 -4.44 -1.10 -11.77
CA LYS A 4 -4.56 -1.18 -10.32
C LYS A 4 -3.72 -2.31 -9.77
N ILE A 5 -2.78 -1.98 -8.91
CA ILE A 5 -1.83 -2.92 -8.33
C ILE A 5 -2.16 -3.17 -6.86
N GLY A 6 -2.17 -4.44 -6.49
CA GLY A 6 -2.10 -4.91 -5.11
C GLY A 6 -0.65 -5.24 -4.74
N ILE A 7 -0.26 -4.99 -3.49
CA ILE A 7 1.07 -5.37 -2.99
C ILE A 7 0.90 -6.46 -1.94
N ASN A 8 1.45 -7.65 -2.20
CA ASN A 8 1.49 -8.72 -1.20
C ASN A 8 2.87 -8.77 -0.52
N GLY A 9 2.96 -8.19 0.68
CA GLY A 9 4.18 -8.02 1.46
C GLY A 9 4.67 -6.58 1.46
N PHE A 10 4.55 -5.90 2.60
CA PHE A 10 4.84 -4.46 2.73
C PHE A 10 6.18 -4.17 3.45
N GLY A 11 7.16 -5.03 3.13
CA GLY A 11 8.55 -4.87 3.52
C GLY A 11 9.25 -3.77 2.72
N ARG A 12 10.59 -3.83 2.67
CA ARG A 12 11.40 -2.79 1.99
C ARG A 12 11.02 -2.61 0.52
N ILE A 13 10.89 -3.69 -0.24
CA ILE A 13 10.57 -3.60 -1.69
C ILE A 13 9.13 -3.14 -1.92
N GLY A 14 8.15 -3.65 -1.17
CA GLY A 14 6.76 -3.22 -1.28
C GLY A 14 6.59 -1.71 -1.03
N ARG A 15 7.26 -1.17 0.00
CA ARG A 15 7.22 0.27 0.29
C ARG A 15 7.93 1.12 -0.77
N LEU A 16 9.07 0.65 -1.29
CA LEU A 16 9.75 1.37 -2.37
C LEU A 16 8.97 1.32 -3.68
N GLY A 17 8.33 0.19 -3.98
CA GLY A 17 7.40 0.05 -5.11
C GLY A 17 6.23 1.03 -4.99
N LEU A 18 5.61 1.12 -3.82
CA LEU A 18 4.57 2.12 -3.54
C LEU A 18 5.08 3.54 -3.80
N ARG A 19 6.21 3.95 -3.19
CA ARG A 19 6.76 5.31 -3.35
C ARG A 19 7.10 5.63 -4.81
N ALA A 20 7.65 4.66 -5.54
CA ALA A 20 8.03 4.84 -6.94
C ALA A 20 6.81 4.93 -7.88
N ALA A 21 5.74 4.20 -7.57
CA ALA A 21 4.53 4.16 -8.40
C ALA A 21 3.54 5.30 -8.09
N TRP A 22 3.63 5.94 -6.91
CA TRP A 22 2.57 6.79 -6.39
C TRP A 22 2.15 7.96 -7.31
N ASP A 23 3.12 8.63 -7.93
CA ASP A 23 2.86 9.78 -8.80
C ASP A 23 2.70 9.38 -10.29
N SER A 24 2.53 8.08 -10.58
CA SER A 24 2.30 7.57 -11.94
C SER A 24 0.84 7.78 -12.38
N GLU A 25 0.63 8.21 -13.61
CA GLU A 25 -0.71 8.27 -14.22
C GLU A 25 -1.18 6.89 -14.74
N ASP A 26 -0.24 5.95 -14.91
CA ASP A 26 -0.48 4.63 -15.50
C ASP A 26 -0.71 3.54 -14.45
N ILE A 27 -0.28 3.77 -13.20
CA ILE A 27 -0.30 2.78 -12.12
C ILE A 27 -0.97 3.39 -10.89
N ALA A 28 -1.88 2.63 -10.27
CA ALA A 28 -2.48 2.99 -8.99
C ALA A 28 -2.28 1.85 -7.99
N ILE A 29 -1.65 2.10 -6.85
CA ILE A 29 -1.61 1.13 -5.76
C ILE A 29 -2.89 1.24 -4.95
N VAL A 30 -3.71 0.19 -4.96
CA VAL A 30 -5.06 0.22 -4.36
C VAL A 30 -5.21 -0.68 -3.13
N HIS A 31 -4.33 -1.68 -2.99
CA HIS A 31 -4.39 -2.65 -1.90
C HIS A 31 -3.00 -3.06 -1.42
N VAL A 32 -2.86 -3.27 -0.12
CA VAL A 32 -1.65 -3.84 0.50
C VAL A 32 -2.08 -4.99 1.43
N ASN A 33 -1.44 -6.14 1.30
CA ASN A 33 -1.51 -7.20 2.30
C ASN A 33 -0.17 -7.32 3.03
N GLU A 34 -0.20 -7.27 4.37
CA GLU A 34 0.97 -7.50 5.22
C GLU A 34 0.55 -8.12 6.55
N LEU A 35 1.29 -9.15 6.98
CA LEU A 35 0.96 -9.94 8.16
C LEU A 35 1.09 -9.16 9.47
N LYS A 36 1.92 -8.12 9.50
CA LYS A 36 2.37 -7.48 10.73
C LYS A 36 2.13 -5.97 10.72
N GLY A 37 1.67 -5.46 11.86
CA GLY A 37 1.64 -4.04 12.16
C GLY A 37 0.39 -3.29 11.72
N GLY A 38 -0.44 -3.87 10.86
CA GLY A 38 -1.68 -3.25 10.43
C GLY A 38 -1.48 -2.01 9.56
N ALA A 39 -2.59 -1.39 9.15
CA ALA A 39 -2.59 -0.25 8.26
C ALA A 39 -1.86 0.97 8.85
N GLN A 40 -1.96 1.17 10.17
CA GLN A 40 -1.29 2.26 10.87
C GLN A 40 0.24 2.16 10.77
N LEU A 41 0.81 0.97 11.00
CA LEU A 41 2.26 0.80 10.85
C LEU A 41 2.67 0.89 9.38
N ALA A 42 1.85 0.35 8.46
CA ALA A 42 2.11 0.46 7.03
C ALA A 42 2.21 1.94 6.61
N GLY A 43 1.22 2.77 6.95
CA GLY A 43 1.25 4.22 6.70
C GLY A 43 2.50 4.88 7.30
N HIS A 44 2.81 4.61 8.57
CA HIS A 44 3.99 5.16 9.22
C HIS A 44 5.30 4.78 8.50
N LEU A 45 5.47 3.51 8.13
CA LEU A 45 6.67 3.04 7.43
C LEU A 45 6.70 3.49 5.95
N ALA A 46 5.55 3.80 5.36
CA ALA A 46 5.49 4.45 4.05
C ALA A 46 5.98 5.90 4.13
N GLU A 47 5.70 6.61 5.22
CA GLU A 47 6.19 7.97 5.47
C GLU A 47 7.67 8.00 5.86
N PHE A 48 8.11 7.16 6.80
CA PHE A 48 9.46 7.21 7.37
C PHE A 48 10.32 6.04 6.90
N ASP A 49 11.34 6.34 6.10
CA ASP A 49 12.37 5.37 5.70
C ASP A 49 13.76 5.87 6.11
N THR A 50 14.57 5.01 6.73
CA THR A 50 15.91 5.39 7.22
C THR A 50 16.90 5.68 6.09
N VAL A 51 16.77 5.01 4.94
CA VAL A 51 17.70 5.15 3.81
C VAL A 51 17.22 6.24 2.86
N HIS A 52 15.92 6.27 2.57
CA HIS A 52 15.32 7.20 1.61
C HIS A 52 14.71 8.45 2.25
N GLY A 53 14.78 8.56 3.57
CA GLY A 53 14.24 9.68 4.33
C GLY A 53 12.72 9.66 4.47
N ARG A 54 12.21 10.75 5.05
CA ARG A 54 10.78 11.02 5.16
C ARG A 54 10.21 11.31 3.77
N TRP A 55 9.09 10.69 3.44
CA TRP A 55 8.36 10.96 2.22
C TRP A 55 7.38 12.11 2.46
N ASP A 56 7.52 13.18 1.67
CA ASP A 56 6.75 14.41 1.82
C ASP A 56 5.35 14.27 1.20
N LYS A 57 4.51 13.46 1.83
CA LYS A 57 3.10 13.25 1.48
C LYS A 57 2.29 13.23 2.78
N GLN A 58 1.05 13.69 2.74
CA GLN A 58 0.16 13.62 3.91
C GLN A 58 -0.29 12.17 4.09
N ILE A 59 0.08 11.57 5.22
CA ILE A 59 -0.31 10.20 5.56
C ILE A 59 -1.34 10.20 6.67
N GLU A 60 -2.43 9.48 6.46
CA GLU A 60 -3.43 9.18 7.49
C GLU A 60 -3.70 7.67 7.50
N SER A 61 -4.21 7.14 8.61
CA SER A 61 -4.52 5.71 8.72
C SER A 61 -5.83 5.49 9.46
N GLY A 62 -6.63 4.56 8.94
CA GLY A 62 -7.78 3.98 9.61
C GLY A 62 -7.48 2.57 10.10
N GLU A 63 -8.55 1.79 10.35
CA GLU A 63 -8.45 0.41 10.84
C GLU A 63 -7.90 -0.54 9.76
N ASP A 64 -8.44 -0.44 8.55
CA ASP A 64 -8.22 -1.34 7.40
C ASP A 64 -7.69 -0.59 6.16
N TYR A 65 -7.15 0.61 6.34
CA TYR A 65 -6.55 1.39 5.26
C TYR A 65 -5.52 2.40 5.78
N PHE A 66 -4.63 2.81 4.90
CA PHE A 66 -3.91 4.07 5.03
C PHE A 66 -4.20 4.93 3.81
N SER A 67 -3.99 6.24 3.91
CA SER A 67 -4.18 7.15 2.80
C SER A 67 -2.98 8.05 2.63
N ILE A 68 -2.75 8.45 1.39
CA ILE A 68 -1.64 9.30 0.99
C ILE A 68 -2.24 10.44 0.17
N ASN A 69 -2.10 11.67 0.65
CA ASN A 69 -2.78 12.85 0.07
C ASN A 69 -4.29 12.66 -0.10
N GLY A 70 -4.93 11.93 0.83
CA GLY A 70 -6.37 11.65 0.83
C GLY A 70 -6.81 10.47 -0.04
N GLU A 71 -5.92 9.89 -0.85
CA GLU A 71 -6.22 8.67 -1.62
C GLU A 71 -6.01 7.43 -0.77
N LYS A 72 -7.04 6.57 -0.69
CA LYS A 72 -7.02 5.38 0.17
C LYS A 72 -6.33 4.19 -0.49
N VAL A 73 -5.48 3.54 0.27
CA VAL A 73 -4.92 2.21 0.01
C VAL A 73 -5.48 1.26 1.06
N SER A 74 -6.30 0.31 0.61
CA SER A 74 -6.89 -0.69 1.50
C SER A 74 -5.83 -1.67 2.03
N PHE A 75 -6.07 -2.24 3.21
CA PHE A 75 -5.10 -3.05 3.92
C PHE A 75 -5.71 -4.35 4.43
N THR A 76 -5.00 -5.46 4.25
CA THR A 76 -5.32 -6.75 4.89
C THR A 76 -4.09 -7.41 5.50
N ALA A 77 -4.30 -8.46 6.30
CA ALA A 77 -3.25 -9.22 6.98
C ALA A 77 -3.47 -10.75 6.85
N HIS A 78 -3.78 -11.22 5.65
CA HIS A 78 -3.95 -12.64 5.35
C HIS A 78 -2.61 -13.35 5.15
N ALA A 79 -2.46 -14.51 5.78
CA ALA A 79 -1.25 -15.33 5.68
C ALA A 79 -1.13 -16.06 4.34
N ASN A 80 -2.27 -16.48 3.78
CA ASN A 80 -2.31 -17.07 2.45
C ASN A 80 -2.85 -16.03 1.46
N PRO A 81 -2.10 -15.66 0.42
CA PRO A 81 -2.56 -14.71 -0.59
C PRO A 81 -3.84 -15.16 -1.33
N ALA A 82 -4.14 -16.46 -1.33
CA ALA A 82 -5.36 -16.99 -1.92
C ALA A 82 -6.63 -16.66 -1.11
N ASP A 83 -6.49 -16.26 0.16
CA ASP A 83 -7.62 -15.85 1.01
C ASP A 83 -8.07 -14.41 0.72
N ILE A 84 -7.28 -13.66 -0.06
CA ILE A 84 -7.54 -12.27 -0.40
C ILE A 84 -8.38 -12.24 -1.67
N LEU A 85 -9.58 -11.67 -1.57
CA LEU A 85 -10.46 -11.43 -2.71
C LEU A 85 -9.99 -10.18 -3.47
N TRP A 86 -8.89 -10.30 -4.22
CA TRP A 86 -8.24 -9.20 -4.95
C TRP A 86 -9.20 -8.38 -5.83
N SER A 87 -10.16 -9.05 -6.45
CA SER A 87 -11.20 -8.43 -7.28
C SER A 87 -12.08 -7.46 -6.50
N ASP A 88 -12.35 -7.71 -5.21
CA ASP A 88 -13.17 -6.84 -4.37
C ASP A 88 -12.46 -5.51 -4.07
N TYR A 89 -11.12 -5.53 -4.09
CA TYR A 89 -10.28 -4.33 -3.98
C TYR A 89 -9.97 -3.70 -5.36
N GLY A 90 -10.50 -4.28 -6.44
CA GLY A 90 -10.29 -3.82 -7.81
C GLY A 90 -8.86 -3.97 -8.29
N VAL A 91 -8.12 -4.97 -7.82
CA VAL A 91 -6.73 -5.21 -8.22
C VAL A 91 -6.67 -5.96 -9.56
N ASP A 92 -5.87 -5.45 -10.50
CA ASP A 92 -5.59 -6.06 -11.79
C ASP A 92 -4.32 -6.95 -11.74
N ILE A 93 -3.31 -6.53 -10.96
CA ILE A 93 -2.00 -7.19 -10.84
C ILE A 93 -1.53 -7.20 -9.38
N VAL A 94 -0.90 -8.28 -8.93
CA VAL A 94 -0.25 -8.42 -7.60
C VAL A 94 1.25 -8.57 -7.75
#